data_AF-A0A2N2CJF0-F1
#
_entry.id   AF-A0A2N2CJF0-F1
#
_cell.length_a   1.000
_cell.length_b   1.000
_cell.length_c   1.000
_cell.angle_alpha   90.00
_cell.angle_beta   90.00
_cell.angle_gamma   90.00
#
_symmetry.space_group_name_H-M   'P 1'
#
loop_
_entity.id
_entity.type
_entity.pdbx_description
1 polymer ?
#
loop_
_entity_poly.entity_id
_entity_poly.type
_entity_poly.pdbx_seq_one_letter_code
_entity_poly.pdbx_strand_id
1 'polypeptide(L)' 'SDVFHLGSFYKNKKAKELNCDIFIEDNLETAKQLVEEGITVLLIDTGFNRYEELPNMTRVFNWQEIHHFIKKYNNGFKL' A
#
# COMPACT_ATOMS: atom_id res chain seq x y z
N SER A 1 17.73 6.19 6.43
CA SER A 1 16.33 5.80 6.70
C SER A 1 16.34 4.76 7.79
N ASP A 2 15.33 4.78 8.65
CA ASP A 2 15.16 3.76 9.68
C ASP A 2 14.50 2.51 9.09
N VAL A 3 14.88 1.33 9.58
CA VAL A 3 14.30 0.05 9.16
C VAL A 3 13.65 -0.60 10.38
N PHE A 4 12.36 -0.91 10.27
CA PHE A 4 11.59 -1.57 11.33
C PHE A 4 11.24 -2.99 10.90
N HIS A 5 11.64 -3.99 11.70
CA HIS A 5 11.21 -5.37 11.50
C HIS A 5 9.89 -5.61 12.24
N LEU A 6 8.83 -5.98 11.52
CA LEU A 6 7.48 -6.13 12.05
C LEU A 6 6.98 -7.55 11.78
N GLY A 7 6.24 -8.12 12.74
CA GLY A 7 5.41 -9.29 12.50
C GLY A 7 4.12 -8.95 11.75
N SER A 8 3.39 -9.97 11.29
CA SER A 8 2.22 -9.82 10.41
C SER A 8 1.11 -8.91 10.96
N PHE A 9 0.93 -8.84 12.29
CA PHE A 9 -0.18 -8.12 12.92
C PHE A 9 0.11 -6.66 13.28
N TYR A 10 1.31 -6.15 12.98
CA TYR A 10 1.74 -4.82 13.47
C TYR A 10 1.92 -3.77 12.36
N LYS A 11 1.67 -4.13 11.11
CA LYS A 11 1.94 -3.28 9.94
C LYS A 11 1.06 -2.02 9.93
N ASN A 12 -0.24 -2.16 10.12
CA ASN A 12 -1.22 -1.08 10.16
C ASN A 12 -0.93 -0.05 11.26
N LYS A 13 -0.70 -0.53 12.49
CA LYS A 13 -0.38 0.33 13.63
C LYS A 13 0.91 1.11 13.38
N LYS A 14 1.96 0.44 12.89
CA LYS A 14 3.23 1.10 12.58
C LYS A 14 3.08 2.12 11.44
N ALA A 15 2.31 1.81 10.41
CA ALA A 15 2.05 2.73 9.29
C ALA A 15 1.39 4.03 9.79
N LYS A 16 0.43 3.92 10.71
CA LYS A 16 -0.17 5.08 11.38
C LYS A 16 0.82 5.85 12.25
N GLU A 17 1.60 5.15 13.09
CA GLU A 17 2.61 5.77 13.94
C GLU A 17 3.65 6.56 13.14
N LEU A 18 3.98 6.09 11.93
CA LEU A 18 4.91 6.76 11.00
C LEU A 18 4.22 7.80 10.10
N ASN A 19 2.89 7.96 10.18
CA ASN A 19 2.07 8.82 9.32
C ASN A 19 2.29 8.54 7.82
N CYS A 20 2.30 7.27 7.43
CA CYS A 20 2.47 6.88 6.03
C CYS A 20 1.29 7.33 5.16
N ASP A 21 1.56 8.04 4.07
CA ASP A 21 0.58 8.34 3.02
C ASP A 21 0.25 7.11 2.15
N ILE A 22 1.29 6.37 1.77
CA ILE A 22 1.24 5.25 0.82
C ILE A 22 1.87 4.01 1.48
N PHE A 23 1.25 2.85 1.30
CA PHE A 23 1.76 1.55 1.72
C PHE A 23 1.86 0.59 0.53
N ILE A 24 2.95 -0.16 0.40
CA ILE A 24 3.13 -1.18 -0.65
C ILE A 24 3.02 -2.55 0.00
N GLU A 25 2.15 -3.42 -0.52
CA GLU A 25 1.84 -4.73 0.07
C GLU A 25 1.61 -5.77 -1.05
N ASP A 26 1.78 -7.05 -0.76
CA ASP A 26 1.50 -8.16 -1.68
C ASP A 26 0.35 -9.07 -1.17
N ASN A 27 0.02 -8.97 0.12
CA ASN A 27 -1.08 -9.68 0.76
C ASN A 27 -2.42 -8.89 0.75
N LEU A 28 -3.45 -9.44 0.10
CA LEU A 28 -4.77 -8.80 -0.03
C LEU A 28 -5.44 -8.50 1.31
N GLU A 29 -5.38 -9.41 2.29
CA GLU A 29 -6.04 -9.23 3.59
C GLU A 29 -5.38 -8.14 4.43
N THR A 30 -4.06 -8.02 4.35
CA THR A 30 -3.33 -6.91 4.96
C THR A 30 -3.66 -5.59 4.27
N ALA A 31 -3.74 -5.58 2.93
CA ALA A 31 -4.13 -4.41 2.16
C ALA A 31 -5.53 -3.91 2.51
N LYS A 32 -6.50 -4.82 2.67
CA LYS A 32 -7.86 -4.50 3.15
C LYS A 32 -7.86 -3.75 4.47
N GLN A 33 -7.16 -4.27 5.47
CA GLN A 33 -7.07 -3.64 6.79
C GLN A 33 -6.45 -2.24 6.71
N LEU A 34 -5.42 -2.06 5.88
CA LEU A 34 -4.79 -0.76 5.67
C LEU A 34 -5.76 0.24 5.00
N VAL A 35 -6.54 -0.22 4.01
CA VAL A 35 -7.56 0.61 3.34
C VAL A 35 -8.68 1.02 4.29
N GLU A 36 -9.19 0.10 5.12
CA GLU A 36 -10.20 0.40 6.15
C GLU A 36 -9.70 1.46 7.15
N GLU A 37 -8.39 1.50 7.36
CA GLU A 37 -7.73 2.49 8.20
C GLU A 37 -7.43 3.82 7.50
N GLY A 38 -7.83 3.97 6.23
CA GLY A 38 -7.70 5.19 5.44
C GLY A 38 -6.34 5.36 4.76
N ILE A 39 -5.51 4.32 4.71
CA ILE A 39 -4.19 4.37 4.08
C ILE A 39 -4.31 4.00 2.60
N THR A 40 -3.64 4.75 1.72
CA THR A 40 -3.56 4.41 0.29
C THR A 40 -2.65 3.21 0.11
N VAL A 41 -3.13 2.16 -0.56
CA VAL A 41 -2.36 0.93 -0.77
C VAL A 41 -2.02 0.72 -2.24
N LEU A 42 -0.76 0.41 -2.51
CA LEU A 42 -0.28 -0.17 -3.77
C LEU A 42 -0.14 -1.68 -3.57
N LEU A 43 -1.09 -2.46 -4.09
CA LEU A 43 -1.07 -3.90 -4.02
C LEU A 43 -0.31 -4.46 -5.22
N ILE A 44 0.80 -5.17 -4.98
CA ILE A 44 1.53 -5.87 -6.04
C ILE A 44 0.63 -6.97 -6.59
N ASP A 45 0.27 -6.87 -7.87
CA ASP A 45 -0.67 -7.78 -8.49
C ASP A 45 -0.05 -9.16 -8.69
N THR A 46 -0.69 -10.18 -8.10
CA THR A 46 -0.31 -11.57 -8.25
C THR A 46 -1.54 -12.41 -8.55
N GLY A 47 -1.38 -13.57 -9.19
CA GLY A 47 -2.51 -14.42 -9.55
C GLY A 47 -3.40 -14.82 -8.35
N PHE A 48 -2.84 -14.87 -7.14
CA PHE A 48 -3.52 -15.29 -5.93
C PHE A 48 -4.17 -14.15 -5.14
N ASN A 49 -4.11 -12.89 -5.59
CA ASN A 49 -4.66 -11.76 -4.82
C ASN A 49 -5.72 -10.95 -5.59
N ARG A 50 -6.22 -11.44 -6.74
CA ARG A 50 -7.13 -10.74 -7.67
C ARG A 50 -8.63 -10.88 -7.35
N TYR A 51 -8.99 -11.28 -6.14
CA TYR A 51 -10.37 -11.61 -5.83
C TYR A 51 -11.25 -10.39 -5.57
N GLU A 52 -10.66 -9.23 -5.26
CA GLU A 52 -11.38 -8.02 -4.85
C GLU A 52 -10.69 -6.73 -5.34
N GLU A 53 -11.52 -5.69 -5.54
CA GLU A 53 -11.11 -4.32 -5.83
C GLU A 53 -11.63 -3.40 -4.73
N LEU A 54 -10.80 -2.44 -4.29
CA LEU A 54 -11.14 -1.48 -3.25
C LEU A 54 -10.83 -0.05 -3.74
N PRO A 55 -11.65 0.96 -3.40
CA PRO A 55 -11.48 2.33 -3.91
C PRO A 55 -10.12 2.98 -3.61
N ASN A 56 -9.48 2.65 -2.48
CA ASN A 56 -8.19 3.21 -2.07
C ASN A 56 -7.02 2.23 -2.24
N MET A 57 -7.21 1.22 -3.09
CA MET A 57 -6.19 0.23 -3.42
C MET A 57 -5.93 0.25 -4.92
N THR A 58 -4.70 0.56 -5.30
CA THR A 58 -4.26 0.49 -6.69
C THR A 58 -3.40 -0.74 -6.90
N ARG A 59 -3.74 -1.56 -7.91
CA ARG A 59 -2.91 -2.70 -8.33
C ARG A 59 -1.75 -2.23 -9.17
N VAL A 60 -0.56 -2.76 -8.90
CA VAL A 60 0.68 -2.45 -9.62
C VAL A 60 1.42 -3.74 -9.96
N PHE A 61 2.04 -3.83 -11.13
CA PHE A 61 2.65 -5.07 -11.60
C PHE A 61 4.15 -5.15 -11.30
N ASN A 62 4.80 -4.02 -11.03
CA ASN A 62 6.25 -3.94 -10.89
C ASN A 62 6.72 -2.68 -10.15
N TRP A 63 8.01 -2.64 -9.82
CA TRP A 63 8.65 -1.52 -9.13
C TRP A 63 8.65 -0.21 -9.93
N GLN A 64 8.66 -0.28 -11.27
CA GLN A 64 8.63 0.91 -12.13
C GLN A 64 7.28 1.63 -12.03
N GLU A 65 6.18 0.89 -11.98
CA GLU A 65 4.83 1.43 -11.77
C GLU A 65 4.69 2.05 -10.38
N ILE A 66 5.19 1.37 -9.34
CA ILE A 66 5.24 1.91 -7.97
C ILE A 66 5.97 3.26 -7.95
N HIS A 67 7.17 3.31 -8.53
CA HIS A 67 7.97 4.53 -8.58
C HIS A 67 7.25 5.66 -9.34
N HIS A 68 6.60 5.35 -10.46
CA HIS A 68 5.83 6.32 -11.24
C HIS A 68 4.63 6.85 -10.48
N PHE A 69 3.91 5.99 -9.77
CA PHE A 69 2.79 6.37 -8.91
C PHE A 69 3.26 7.36 -7.83
N ILE A 70 4.29 7.01 -7.06
CA ILE A 70 4.81 7.84 -5.97
C ILE A 70 5.29 9.19 -6.50
N LYS A 71 5.95 9.21 -7.66
CA LYS A 71 6.37 10.46 -8.30
C LYS A 71 5.18 11.35 -8.67
N LYS A 72 4.08 10.78 -9.17
CA LYS A 72 2.85 11.53 -9.47
C LYS A 72 2.17 12.06 -8.21
N TYR A 73 2.08 11.22 -7.17
CA TYR A 73 1.52 11.61 -5.86
C TYR A 73 2.25 12.83 -5.29
N ASN A 74 3.59 12.81 -5.30
CA ASN A 74 4.42 13.92 -4.82
C ASN A 74 4.27 15.20 -5.65
N ASN A 75 3.89 15.09 -6.92
CA ASN A 75 3.67 16.24 -7.80
C ASN A 75 2.26 16.84 -7.65
N GLY A 76 1.49 16.45 -6.63
CA GLY A 76 0.17 17.00 -6.32
C GLY A 76 -1.00 16.33 -7.04
N PHE A 77 -0.77 15.24 -7.78
CA PHE A 77 -1.84 14.40 -8.30
C PHE A 77 -2.29 13.43 -7.19
N LYS A 78 -3.38 13.77 -6.49
CA LYS A 78 -4.09 12.81 -5.64
C LYS A 78 -5.15 12.10 -6.49
N LEU A 79 -5.15 10.77 -6.44
CA LEU A 79 -6.20 9.94 -7.05
C LEU A 79 -7.53 10.15 -6.35
#